data_AF-A0A415NUW8-F1
#
_entry.id   AF-A0A415NUW8-F1
#
_cell.length_a   1.000
_cell.length_b   1.000
_cell.length_c   1.000
_cell.angle_alpha   90.00
_cell.angle_beta   90.00
_cell.angle_gamma   90.00
#
_symmetry.space_group_name_H-M   'P 1'
#
loop_
_entity.id
_entity.type
_entity.pdbx_description
1 polymer ?
#
loop_
_entity_poly.entity_id
_entity_poly.type
_entity_poly.pdbx_seq_one_letter_code
_entity_poly.pdbx_strand_id
1 'polypeptide(L)'
;NVELIEGRHITNEDKDVCIISEELAKLNQLNVGDSIQFNDSHDLNKSEVYTANIIGIYKTSKPIPATITGDTYRSENTIFTDLRFPEKPSGHKDDPLFMTATFKVDDVNQYEEVKERILDTDINWERYDLLDDKGNLDTMSSNFNTLEETSNMMIINLDTMSSNFNTLEETSNMMIML
;
A
#
# COMPACT_ATOMS: atom_id res chain seq x y z
N ASN A 1 1.27 -20.16 -6.28
CA ASN A 1 2.60 -20.53 -6.80
C ASN A 1 2.54 -20.41 -8.31
N VAL A 2 3.35 -19.51 -8.88
CA VAL A 2 3.39 -19.21 -10.32
C VAL A 2 4.75 -19.67 -10.86
N GLU A 3 4.76 -20.24 -12.06
CA GLU A 3 5.96 -20.72 -12.73
C GLU A 3 6.04 -20.09 -14.12
N LEU A 4 7.19 -19.53 -14.47
CA LEU A 4 7.42 -19.01 -15.81
C LEU A 4 7.63 -20.18 -16.77
N ILE A 5 6.80 -20.29 -17.81
CA ILE A 5 6.84 -21.40 -18.77
C ILE A 5 7.42 -21.00 -20.14
N GLU A 6 7.42 -19.69 -20.45
CA GLU A 6 7.98 -19.15 -21.68
C GLU A 6 8.55 -17.74 -21.46
N GLY A 7 9.59 -17.38 -22.22
CA GLY A 7 10.22 -16.06 -22.15
C GLY A 7 11.19 -15.90 -20.98
N ARG A 8 11.18 -14.73 -20.34
CA ARG A 8 12.08 -14.41 -19.21
C ARG A 8 11.40 -13.54 -18.16
N HIS A 9 12.02 -13.47 -16.98
CA HIS A 9 11.63 -12.53 -15.94
C HIS A 9 11.94 -11.07 -16.32
N ILE A 10 11.16 -10.16 -15.74
CA ILE A 10 11.37 -8.71 -15.80
C ILE A 10 12.63 -8.37 -14.99
N THR A 11 13.43 -7.46 -15.52
CA THR A 11 14.63 -6.91 -14.90
C THR A 11 14.50 -5.40 -14.72
N ASN A 12 15.39 -4.79 -13.94
CA ASN A 12 15.36 -3.34 -13.71
C ASN A 12 15.64 -2.49 -14.97
N GLU A 13 16.17 -3.10 -16.03
CA GLU A 13 16.46 -2.41 -17.30
C GLU A 13 15.25 -2.38 -18.24
N ASP A 14 14.26 -3.24 -17.99
CA ASP A 14 13.07 -3.33 -18.82
C ASP A 14 12.14 -2.15 -18.60
N LYS A 15 11.46 -1.74 -19.67
CA LYS A 15 10.46 -0.68 -19.67
C LYS A 15 9.32 -1.07 -20.59
N ASP A 16 8.10 -0.84 -20.12
CA ASP A 16 6.89 -1.09 -20.88
C ASP A 16 6.77 -2.56 -21.29
N VAL A 17 6.98 -3.44 -20.31
CA VAL A 17 6.91 -4.88 -20.49
C VAL A 17 5.96 -5.54 -19.49
N CYS A 18 5.47 -6.72 -19.84
CA CYS A 18 4.65 -7.53 -18.97
C CYS A 18 4.89 -9.04 -19.11
N ILE A 19 4.45 -9.79 -18.10
CA ILE A 19 4.33 -11.24 -18.10
C ILE A 19 2.87 -11.57 -17.80
N ILE A 20 2.26 -12.39 -18.65
CA ILE A 20 0.84 -12.75 -18.59
C ILE A 20 0.64 -14.23 -18.28
N SER A 21 -0.56 -14.63 -17.86
CA SER A 21 -0.90 -16.03 -17.64
C SER A 21 -1.06 -16.81 -18.95
N GLU A 22 -0.84 -18.13 -18.90
CA GLU A 22 -1.09 -19.07 -20.00
C GLU A 22 -2.55 -18.99 -20.47
N GLU A 23 -3.48 -18.83 -19.54
CA GLU A 23 -4.92 -18.73 -19.82
C GLU A 23 -5.26 -17.44 -20.58
N LEU A 24 -4.72 -16.29 -20.15
CA LEU A 24 -4.94 -15.01 -20.82
C LEU A 24 -4.32 -15.02 -22.22
N ALA A 25 -3.11 -15.59 -22.35
CA ALA A 25 -2.42 -15.74 -23.62
C ALA A 25 -3.25 -16.58 -24.61
N LYS A 26 -3.69 -17.77 -24.18
CA LYS A 26 -4.49 -18.69 -25.02
C LYS A 26 -5.84 -18.11 -25.42
N LEU A 27 -6.54 -17.46 -24.49
CA LEU A 27 -7.88 -16.89 -24.75
C LEU A 27 -7.82 -15.78 -25.81
N ASN A 28 -6.75 -14.97 -25.78
CA ASN A 28 -6.58 -13.81 -26.66
C ASN A 28 -5.63 -14.07 -27.84
N GLN A 29 -5.12 -15.30 -28.00
CA GLN A 29 -4.17 -15.69 -29.05
C GLN A 29 -2.87 -14.85 -29.03
N LEU A 30 -2.39 -14.53 -27.83
CA LEU A 30 -1.16 -13.75 -27.61
C LEU A 30 0.03 -14.67 -27.35
N ASN A 31 1.21 -14.24 -27.77
CA ASN A 31 2.49 -14.93 -27.60
C ASN A 31 3.54 -13.98 -27.02
N VAL A 32 4.69 -14.53 -26.60
CA VAL A 32 5.85 -13.70 -26.26
C VAL A 32 6.27 -12.90 -27.50
N GLY A 33 6.46 -11.59 -27.32
CA GLY A 33 6.75 -10.63 -28.38
C GLY A 33 5.53 -9.81 -28.84
N ASP A 34 4.30 -10.26 -28.54
CA ASP A 34 3.10 -9.45 -28.76
C ASP A 34 2.98 -8.34 -27.71
N SER A 35 2.00 -7.46 -27.87
CA SER A 35 1.74 -6.36 -26.93
C SER A 35 0.29 -6.35 -26.45
N ILE A 36 0.08 -5.87 -25.23
CA ILE A 36 -1.24 -5.64 -24.63
C ILE A 36 -1.39 -4.17 -24.23
N GLN A 37 -2.61 -3.66 -24.34
CA GLN A 37 -2.94 -2.26 -24.09
C GLN A 37 -3.68 -2.08 -22.76
N PHE A 38 -3.38 -0.99 -22.08
CA PHE A 38 -3.94 -0.60 -20.79
C PHE A 38 -4.43 0.84 -20.84
N ASN A 39 -5.52 1.11 -20.12
CA ASN A 39 -6.07 2.44 -19.94
C ASN A 39 -6.60 2.57 -18.50
N ASP A 40 -7.06 3.75 -18.13
CA ASP A 40 -7.68 3.96 -16.82
C ASP A 40 -9.03 3.26 -16.75
N SER A 41 -9.19 2.37 -15.77
CA SER A 41 -10.45 1.67 -15.53
C SER A 41 -11.62 2.59 -15.17
N HIS A 42 -11.35 3.80 -14.67
CA HIS A 42 -12.36 4.78 -14.29
C HIS A 42 -12.84 5.65 -15.45
N ASP A 43 -12.05 5.79 -16.53
CA ASP A 43 -12.41 6.55 -17.73
C ASP A 43 -11.98 5.82 -19.00
N LEU A 44 -12.76 4.81 -19.39
CA LEU A 44 -12.44 3.93 -20.52
C LEU A 44 -12.46 4.63 -21.89
N ASN A 45 -13.13 5.78 -22.03
CA ASN A 45 -13.38 6.42 -23.32
C ASN A 45 -12.48 7.62 -23.61
N LYS A 46 -11.82 8.18 -22.59
CA LYS A 46 -10.99 9.39 -22.73
C LYS A 46 -9.59 9.26 -22.17
N SER A 47 -9.29 8.17 -21.44
CA SER A 47 -7.95 7.95 -20.91
C SER A 47 -6.95 7.58 -22.01
N GLU A 48 -5.70 7.98 -21.80
CA GLU A 48 -4.58 7.61 -22.65
C GLU A 48 -4.34 6.10 -22.61
N VAL A 49 -4.03 5.52 -23.76
CA VAL A 49 -3.76 4.09 -23.91
C VAL A 49 -2.25 3.85 -23.88
N TYR A 50 -1.82 3.01 -22.95
CA TYR A 50 -0.44 2.60 -22.78
C TYR A 50 -0.25 1.15 -23.22
N THR A 51 0.88 0.84 -23.83
CA THR A 51 1.16 -0.49 -24.38
C THR A 51 2.32 -1.12 -23.64
N ALA A 52 2.19 -2.40 -23.25
CA ALA A 52 3.29 -3.19 -22.72
C ALA A 52 3.57 -4.40 -23.61
N ASN A 53 4.85 -4.73 -23.80
CA ASN A 53 5.29 -5.89 -24.56
C ASN A 53 5.34 -7.13 -23.68
N ILE A 54 4.79 -8.23 -24.17
CA ILE A 54 4.77 -9.51 -23.47
C ILE A 54 6.16 -10.15 -23.61
N ILE A 55 6.89 -10.24 -22.50
CA ILE A 55 8.24 -10.84 -22.47
C ILE A 55 8.27 -12.22 -21.80
N GLY A 56 7.14 -12.67 -21.29
CA GLY A 56 7.00 -13.98 -20.70
C GLY A 56 5.56 -14.42 -20.49
N ILE A 57 5.38 -15.73 -20.35
CA ILE A 57 4.09 -16.36 -20.04
C ILE A 57 4.31 -17.26 -18.83
N TYR A 58 3.45 -17.13 -17.81
CA TYR A 58 3.49 -17.95 -16.60
C TYR A 58 2.28 -18.88 -16.51
N LYS A 59 2.41 -19.92 -15.71
CA LYS A 59 1.34 -20.86 -15.36
C LYS A 59 1.15 -20.92 -13.86
N THR A 60 -0.10 -20.99 -13.41
CA THR A 60 -0.41 -21.24 -12.01
C THR A 60 -0.43 -22.74 -11.71
N SER A 61 0.34 -23.17 -10.72
CA SER A 61 0.38 -24.60 -10.35
C SER A 61 -0.82 -25.04 -9.49
N LYS A 62 -1.57 -24.08 -8.94
CA LYS A 62 -2.82 -24.31 -8.19
C LYS A 62 -3.81 -23.21 -8.57
N PRO A 63 -4.82 -23.48 -9.41
CA PRO A 63 -5.87 -22.51 -9.69
C PRO A 63 -6.62 -22.20 -8.40
N ILE A 64 -6.93 -20.92 -8.16
CA ILE A 64 -7.77 -20.50 -7.04
C ILE A 64 -9.22 -20.82 -7.45
N PRO A 65 -9.92 -21.76 -6.78
CA PRO A 65 -11.29 -22.08 -7.14
C PRO A 65 -12.16 -20.85 -6.86
N ALA A 66 -12.88 -20.41 -7.89
CA ALA A 66 -13.83 -19.30 -7.74
C ALA A 66 -14.91 -19.70 -6.74
N THR A 67 -14.96 -18.99 -5.62
CA THR A 67 -15.92 -19.30 -4.56
C THR A 67 -17.25 -18.57 -4.81
N ILE A 68 -17.25 -17.53 -5.65
CA ILE A 68 -18.43 -16.70 -5.99
C ILE A 68 -18.41 -16.32 -7.49
N THR A 69 -19.58 -16.26 -8.12
CA THR A 69 -19.76 -15.75 -9.49
C THR A 69 -19.43 -14.25 -9.54
N GLY A 70 -18.50 -13.84 -10.40
CA GLY A 70 -17.99 -12.46 -10.45
C GLY A 70 -16.72 -12.22 -9.64
N ASP A 71 -16.15 -13.27 -9.05
CA ASP A 71 -14.83 -13.21 -8.42
C ASP A 71 -13.73 -12.91 -9.47
N THR A 72 -13.15 -11.72 -9.37
CA THR A 72 -12.08 -11.21 -10.23
C THR A 72 -10.69 -11.54 -9.70
N TYR A 73 -10.57 -12.01 -8.45
CA TYR A 73 -9.28 -12.35 -7.85
C TYR A 73 -8.84 -13.74 -8.29
N ARG A 74 -8.39 -13.80 -9.54
CA ARG A 74 -7.89 -15.01 -10.17
C ARG A 74 -6.41 -14.83 -10.47
N SER A 75 -5.63 -15.83 -10.10
CA SER A 75 -4.23 -15.92 -10.50
C SER A 75 -4.07 -15.87 -12.01
N GLU A 76 -5.08 -16.29 -12.78
CA GLU A 76 -5.10 -16.27 -14.23
C GLU A 76 -5.35 -14.87 -14.81
N ASN A 77 -5.87 -13.92 -14.00
CA ASN A 77 -6.14 -12.54 -14.40
C ASN A 77 -5.10 -11.55 -13.86
N THR A 78 -4.02 -12.04 -13.26
CA THR A 78 -2.92 -11.18 -12.80
C THR A 78 -1.97 -10.91 -13.96
N ILE A 79 -1.50 -9.67 -14.08
CA ILE A 79 -0.45 -9.30 -15.03
C ILE A 79 0.70 -8.71 -14.23
N PHE A 80 1.90 -9.26 -14.43
CA PHE A 80 3.11 -8.69 -13.85
C PHE A 80 3.70 -7.70 -14.84
N THR A 81 4.05 -6.49 -14.40
CA THR A 81 4.63 -5.43 -15.24
C THR A 81 5.94 -4.93 -14.63
N ASP A 82 6.71 -4.14 -15.38
CA ASP A 82 7.81 -3.40 -14.76
C ASP A 82 7.29 -2.42 -13.71
N LEU A 83 8.12 -2.15 -12.70
CA LEU A 83 7.69 -1.51 -11.45
C LEU A 83 6.94 -0.19 -11.64
N ARG A 84 7.32 0.59 -12.65
CA ARG A 84 6.80 1.94 -12.91
C ARG A 84 5.65 1.95 -13.92
N PHE A 85 5.42 0.86 -14.67
CA PHE A 85 4.38 0.82 -15.70
C PHE A 85 2.98 1.20 -15.18
N PRO A 86 2.50 0.68 -14.03
CA PRO A 86 1.13 0.94 -13.57
C PRO A 86 0.80 2.41 -13.29
N GLU A 87 1.80 3.27 -13.05
CA GLU A 87 1.61 4.71 -12.85
C GLU A 87 0.99 5.39 -14.07
N LYS A 88 1.26 4.87 -15.27
CA LYS A 88 0.79 5.46 -16.53
C LYS A 88 -0.73 5.35 -16.69
N PRO A 89 -1.33 4.13 -16.74
CA PRO A 89 -2.78 3.99 -16.88
C PRO A 89 -3.54 4.42 -15.62
N SER A 90 -2.91 4.49 -14.44
CA SER A 90 -3.58 4.96 -13.22
C SER A 90 -3.61 6.49 -13.07
N GLY A 91 -2.94 7.24 -13.96
CA GLY A 91 -2.91 8.71 -13.88
C GLY A 91 -2.02 9.27 -12.77
N HIS A 92 -1.22 8.43 -12.10
CA HIS A 92 -0.33 8.80 -10.99
C HIS A 92 1.14 8.79 -11.41
N LYS A 93 1.43 9.39 -12.57
CA LYS A 93 2.79 9.51 -13.08
C LYS A 93 3.67 10.26 -12.07
N ASP A 94 4.78 9.65 -11.68
CA ASP A 94 5.74 10.18 -10.69
C ASP A 94 5.25 10.18 -9.22
N ASP A 95 4.07 9.60 -8.92
CA ASP A 95 3.56 9.35 -7.55
C ASP A 95 3.15 7.87 -7.40
N PRO A 96 4.12 6.93 -7.41
CA PRO A 96 3.82 5.51 -7.29
C PRO A 96 3.14 5.20 -5.96
N LEU A 97 1.96 4.59 -6.03
CA LEU A 97 1.35 3.94 -4.88
C LEU A 97 1.73 2.46 -4.86
N PHE A 98 2.92 2.16 -4.35
CA PHE A 98 3.27 0.77 -4.05
C PHE A 98 2.41 0.28 -2.88
N MET A 99 1.78 -0.88 -3.03
CA MET A 99 0.89 -1.41 -2.00
C MET A 99 1.68 -2.07 -0.87
N THR A 100 2.73 -2.82 -1.20
CA THR A 100 3.59 -3.53 -0.24
C THR A 100 5.02 -3.64 -0.74
N ALA A 101 5.98 -3.66 0.19
CA ALA A 101 7.36 -4.07 -0.04
C ALA A 101 7.70 -5.17 0.97
N THR A 102 8.33 -6.26 0.52
CA THR A 102 8.69 -7.39 1.38
C THR A 102 10.19 -7.48 1.51
N PHE A 103 10.68 -7.42 2.75
CA PHE A 103 12.08 -7.61 3.09
C PHE A 103 12.25 -9.01 3.68
N LYS A 104 13.21 -9.77 3.14
CA LYS A 104 13.54 -11.11 3.64
C LYS A 104 14.91 -11.06 4.29
N VAL A 105 14.98 -11.51 5.54
CA VAL A 105 16.23 -11.63 6.29
C VAL A 105 16.70 -13.09 6.23
N ASP A 106 17.93 -13.31 5.78
CA ASP A 106 18.49 -14.67 5.67
C ASP A 106 18.95 -15.22 7.02
N ASP A 107 19.51 -14.37 7.90
CA ASP A 107 19.90 -14.73 9.27
C ASP A 107 18.98 -14.05 10.30
N VAL A 108 18.23 -14.86 11.05
CA VAL A 108 17.31 -14.39 12.09
C VAL A 108 18.02 -13.53 13.15
N ASN A 109 19.31 -13.77 13.40
CA ASN A 109 20.07 -12.98 14.38
C ASN A 109 20.30 -11.53 13.92
N GLN A 110 20.16 -11.24 12.63
CA GLN A 110 20.29 -9.89 12.06
C GLN A 110 18.96 -9.16 11.94
N TYR A 111 17.86 -9.78 12.37
CA TYR A 111 16.52 -9.25 12.17
C TYR A 111 16.34 -7.83 12.73
N GLU A 112 16.69 -7.61 14.00
CA GLU A 112 16.56 -6.28 14.64
C GLU A 112 17.45 -5.22 13.95
N GLU A 113 18.67 -5.58 13.55
CA GLU A 113 19.57 -4.67 12.83
C GLU A 113 19.02 -4.31 11.44
N VAL A 114 18.41 -5.27 10.73
CA VAL A 114 17.77 -5.02 9.44
C VAL A 114 16.52 -4.15 9.62
N LYS A 115 15.71 -4.41 10.66
CA LYS A 115 14.53 -3.62 11.00
C LYS A 115 14.87 -2.15 11.23
N GLU A 116 15.85 -1.86 12.09
CA GLU A 116 16.31 -0.49 12.36
C GLU A 116 16.82 0.20 11.09
N ARG A 117 17.59 -0.51 10.25
CA ARG A 117 18.06 0.04 8.97
C ARG A 117 16.93 0.34 7.99
N ILE A 118 15.85 -0.44 8.01
CA ILE A 118 14.67 -0.16 7.18
C ILE A 118 13.99 1.12 7.67
N LEU A 119 13.77 1.26 8.99
CA LEU A 119 13.13 2.45 9.57
C LEU A 119 13.91 3.75 9.30
N ASP A 120 15.24 3.68 9.18
CA ASP A 120 16.11 4.83 8.84
C ASP A 120 16.09 5.22 7.33
N THR A 121 15.41 4.45 6.47
CA THR A 121 15.29 4.79 5.05
C THR A 121 14.33 5.95 4.80
N ASP A 122 14.46 6.59 3.63
CA ASP A 122 13.59 7.67 3.15
C ASP A 122 12.22 7.14 2.63
N ILE A 123 11.56 6.34 3.46
CA ILE A 123 10.18 5.89 3.24
C ILE A 123 9.24 6.89 3.89
N ASN A 124 8.14 7.21 3.21
CA ASN A 124 7.09 8.02 3.81
C ASN A 124 6.29 7.20 4.82
N TRP A 125 6.77 7.14 6.06
CA TRP A 125 6.15 6.44 7.19
C TRP A 125 4.81 7.04 7.66
N GLU A 126 4.37 8.18 7.11
CA GLU A 126 2.97 8.64 7.28
C GLU A 126 1.99 7.87 6.38
N ARG A 127 2.49 7.34 5.25
CA ARG A 127 1.70 6.56 4.28
C ARG A 127 1.84 5.05 4.48
N TYR A 128 2.93 4.61 5.08
CA TYR A 128 3.32 3.21 5.19
C TYR A 128 3.59 2.79 6.63
N ASP A 129 3.42 1.51 6.91
CA ASP A 129 3.78 0.93 8.20
C ASP A 129 4.64 -0.32 7.98
N LEU A 130 5.51 -0.62 8.94
CA LEU A 130 6.34 -1.81 8.93
C LEU A 130 5.63 -2.92 9.72
N LEU A 131 5.17 -3.94 9.02
CA LEU A 131 4.65 -5.17 9.62
C LEU A 131 5.79 -6.11 9.98
N ASP A 132 6.01 -6.33 11.28
CA ASP A 132 7.01 -7.26 11.77
C ASP A 132 6.51 -8.74 11.74
N ASP A 133 7.41 -9.69 11.99
CA ASP A 133 7.13 -11.13 12.04
C ASP A 133 6.11 -11.54 13.12
N LYS A 134 5.85 -10.66 14.08
CA LYS A 134 4.86 -10.82 15.16
C LYS A 134 3.54 -10.11 14.86
N GLY A 135 3.45 -9.40 13.72
CA GLY A 135 2.29 -8.62 13.31
C GLY A 135 2.14 -7.29 14.05
N ASN A 136 3.20 -6.80 14.69
CA ASN A 136 3.21 -5.46 15.28
C ASN A 136 3.32 -4.40 14.18
N LEU A 137 2.59 -3.31 14.37
CA LEU A 137 2.59 -2.10 13.56
C LEU A 137 3.25 -1.01 14.41
N ASP A 138 4.54 -0.74 14.20
CA ASP A 138 5.29 0.16 15.09
C ASP A 138 4.90 1.63 14.88
N THR A 139 4.58 2.04 13.63
CA THR A 139 4.40 3.46 13.30
C THR A 139 2.97 3.97 13.40
N MET A 140 1.93 3.18 13.09
CA MET A 140 0.55 3.59 13.39
C MET A 140 0.25 3.55 14.89
N SER A 141 0.82 2.61 15.64
CA SER A 141 0.59 2.50 17.09
C SER A 141 1.11 3.71 17.87
N SER A 142 2.26 4.28 17.47
CA SER A 142 2.78 5.49 18.11
C SER A 142 1.87 6.71 17.85
N ASN A 143 1.32 6.86 16.64
CA ASN A 143 0.39 7.94 16.31
C ASN A 143 -0.91 7.87 17.13
N PHE A 144 -1.42 6.67 17.40
CA PHE A 144 -2.55 6.49 18.32
C PHE A 144 -2.19 6.86 19.77
N ASN A 145 -1.00 6.52 20.24
CA ASN A 145 -0.53 6.90 21.57
C ASN A 145 -0.37 8.43 21.69
N THR A 146 0.15 9.10 20.65
CA THR A 146 0.25 10.57 20.62
C THR A 146 -1.14 11.23 20.63
N LEU A 147 -2.14 10.62 19.99
CA LEU A 147 -3.54 11.08 20.05
C LEU A 147 -4.14 10.89 21.46
N GLU A 148 -3.84 9.79 22.14
CA GLU A 148 -4.24 9.57 23.54
C GLU A 148 -3.60 10.61 24.47
N GLU A 149 -2.31 10.87 24.33
CA GLU A 149 -1.59 11.90 25.09
C GLU A 149 -2.14 13.31 24.81
N THR A 150 -2.39 13.63 23.55
CA THR A 150 -2.96 14.94 23.17
C THR A 150 -4.40 15.10 23.68
N SER A 151 -5.18 14.02 23.68
CA SER A 151 -6.55 13.98 24.25
C SER A 151 -6.53 14.17 25.77
N ASN A 152 -5.65 13.45 26.49
CA ASN A 152 -5.49 13.59 27.94
C ASN A 152 -5.03 15.00 28.32
N MET A 153 -4.14 15.62 27.55
CA MET A 153 -3.75 17.02 27.75
C MET A 153 -4.91 18.00 27.54
N MET A 154 -5.81 17.76 26.58
CA MET A 154 -7.02 18.58 26.43
C MET A 154 -7.97 18.43 27.62
N ILE A 155 -8.17 17.22 28.14
CA ILE A 155 -9.03 16.98 29.32
C ILE A 155 -8.47 17.70 30.55
N ILE A 156 -7.17 17.59 30.83
CA ILE A 156 -6.52 18.26 31.97
C ILE A 156 -6.66 19.79 31.86
N ASN A 157 -6.51 20.36 30.66
CA ASN A 157 -6.69 21.78 30.45
C ASN A 157 -8.15 22.23 30.67
N LEU A 158 -9.13 21.43 30.24
CA LEU A 158 -10.56 21.70 30.48
C LEU A 158 -10.89 21.66 31.98
N ASP A 159 -10.37 20.68 32.71
CA ASP A 159 -10.56 20.56 34.16
C ASP A 159 -9.92 21.74 34.91
N THR A 160 -8.72 22.16 34.48
CA THR A 160 -8.02 23.32 35.04
C THR A 160 -8.78 24.62 34.77
N MET A 161 -9.33 24.80 33.56
CA MET A 161 -10.18 25.95 33.22
C MET A 161 -11.49 25.95 34.03
N SER A 162 -12.13 24.80 34.19
CA SER A 162 -13.34 24.64 35.00
C SER A 162 -13.10 24.98 36.47
N SER A 163 -12.00 24.48 37.05
CA SER A 163 -11.60 24.81 38.42
C SER A 163 -11.35 26.31 38.61
N ASN A 164 -10.68 26.96 37.65
CA ASN A 164 -10.43 28.41 37.70
C ASN A 164 -11.74 29.22 37.59
N PHE A 165 -12.69 28.79 36.77
CA PHE A 165 -14.03 29.40 36.69
C PHE A 165 -14.80 29.30 38.02
N ASN A 166 -14.79 28.13 38.67
CA ASN A 166 -15.45 27.95 39.98
C ASN A 166 -14.83 28.84 41.07
N THR A 167 -13.50 29.01 41.07
CA THR A 167 -12.83 29.93 42.02
C THR A 167 -13.12 31.42 41.76
N LEU A 168 -13.45 31.80 40.52
CA LEU A 168 -13.87 33.18 40.17
C LEU A 168 -15.33 33.46 40.56
N GLU A 169 -16.21 32.44 40.56
CA GLU A 169 -17.58 32.56 41.09
C GLU A 169 -17.59 32.70 42.62
N GLU A 170 -16.74 31.95 43.34
CA GLU A 170 -16.66 32.05 44.81
C GLU A 170 -16.11 33.39 45.30
N THR A 171 -15.29 34.08 44.50
CA THR A 171 -14.68 35.37 44.86
C THR A 171 -15.54 36.60 44.53
N SER A 172 -16.63 36.45 43.77
CA SER A 172 -17.49 37.59 43.34
C SER A 172 -18.71 37.87 44.23
N ASN A 173 -18.96 37.10 45.30
CA ASN A 173 -20.16 37.23 46.15
C ASN A 173 -19.91 37.90 47.53
N MET A 174 -19.16 39.00 47.56
CA MET A 174 -19.06 39.84 48.76
C MET A 174 -19.43 41.30 48.45
N MET A 175 -20.73 41.57 48.29
CA MET A 175 -21.29 42.92 48.31
C MET A 175 -22.03 43.14 49.63
N ILE A 176 -21.52 44.09 50.41
CA ILE A 176 -22.09 44.59 51.65
C ILE A 176 -23.41 45.30 51.34
N MET A 177 -24.48 44.91 52.05
CA MET A 177 -25.75 45.65 52.08
C MET A 177 -25.56 47.03 52.71
N LEU A 178 -26.12 48.05 52.07
CA LEU A 178 -26.76 49.16 52.79
C LEU A 178 -28.28 48.96 52.71
#